data_AF-B8M8P0-F1
#
_entry.id   AF-B8M8P0-F1
#
_cell.length_a   1.000
_cell.length_b   1.000
_cell.length_c   1.000
_cell.angle_alpha   90.00
_cell.angle_beta   90.00
_cell.angle_gamma   90.00
#
_symmetry.space_group_name_H-M   'P 1'
#
loop_
_entity.id
_entity.type
_entity.pdbx_description
1 polymer ?
#
loop_
_entity_poly.entity_id
_entity_poly.type
_entity_poly.pdbx_seq_one_letter_code
_entity_poly.pdbx_strand_id
1 'polypeptide(L)'
;MARKGPGTDGPLQTALLESTSAATTRASEGQKIFSPIAAFLDKHRSQTTGLAPHLLRALTALSDDLASVAQRHFSAYISGISTTSILPALSPSPSP
;
A
#
# COMPACT_ATOMS: atom_id res chain seq x y z
N MET A 1 -23.38 2.89 44.25
CA MET A 1 -22.25 3.65 43.68
C MET A 1 -21.02 2.74 43.69
N ALA A 2 -20.63 2.19 42.55
CA ALA A 2 -19.43 1.36 42.45
C ALA A 2 -18.33 2.18 41.76
N ARG A 3 -17.30 2.55 42.53
CA ARG A 3 -16.14 3.31 42.06
C ARG A 3 -15.38 2.44 41.06
N LYS A 4 -15.42 2.80 39.78
CA LYS A 4 -14.51 2.29 38.75
C LYS A 4 -13.11 2.81 39.09
N GLY A 5 -12.28 1.97 39.73
CA GLY A 5 -10.87 2.29 39.92
C GLY A 5 -10.18 2.49 38.56
N PRO A 6 -9.13 3.32 38.47
CA PRO A 6 -8.39 3.48 37.24
C PRO A 6 -7.69 2.14 36.96
N GLY A 7 -8.31 1.34 36.10
CA GLY A 7 -7.72 0.10 35.62
C GLY A 7 -6.46 0.47 34.87
N THR A 8 -5.31 0.28 35.52
CA THR A 8 -4.03 0.15 34.85
C THR A 8 -4.14 -1.09 33.98
N ASP A 9 -4.63 -0.91 32.76
CA ASP A 9 -4.49 -1.89 31.70
C ASP A 9 -3.01 -2.32 31.71
N GLY A 10 -2.77 -3.63 31.84
CA GLY A 10 -1.41 -4.13 31.99
C GLY A 10 -0.54 -3.69 30.79
N PRO A 11 0.79 -3.60 30.93
CA PRO A 11 1.67 -3.11 29.85
C PRO A 11 1.43 -3.76 28.49
N LEU A 12 1.06 -5.04 28.48
CA LEU A 12 0.69 -5.78 27.27
C LEU A 12 -0.64 -5.31 26.66
N GLN A 13 -1.64 -5.03 27.48
CA GLN A 13 -2.96 -4.57 27.03
C GLN A 13 -2.87 -3.17 26.43
N THR A 14 -2.11 -2.26 27.05
CA THR A 14 -1.82 -0.94 26.49
C THR A 14 -1.07 -1.06 25.16
N ALA A 15 -0.02 -1.89 25.08
CA ALA A 15 0.73 -2.09 23.85
C ALA A 15 -0.11 -2.68 22.71
N LEU A 16 -1.03 -3.61 23.00
CA LEU A 16 -1.96 -4.16 22.02
C LEU A 16 -2.94 -3.11 21.51
N LEU A 17 -3.45 -2.26 22.41
CA LEU A 17 -4.39 -1.21 22.06
C LEU A 17 -3.72 -0.13 21.19
N GLU A 18 -2.50 0.27 21.54
CA GLU A 18 -1.69 1.18 20.73
C GLU A 18 -1.34 0.60 19.36
N SER A 19 -0.91 -0.67 19.31
CA SER A 19 -0.60 -1.36 18.05
C SER A 19 -1.82 -1.44 17.13
N THR A 20 -3.00 -1.74 17.69
CA THR A 20 -4.26 -1.81 16.94
C THR A 20 -4.67 -0.43 16.42
N SER A 21 -4.54 0.61 17.25
CA SER A 21 -4.79 2.00 16.86
C SER A 21 -3.87 2.42 15.71
N ALA A 22 -2.56 2.19 15.84
CA ALA A 22 -1.58 2.51 14.80
C ALA A 22 -1.83 1.75 13.49
N ALA A 23 -2.21 0.46 13.57
CA ALA A 23 -2.57 -0.33 12.39
C ALA A 23 -3.84 0.20 11.71
N THR A 24 -4.84 0.63 12.49
CA THR A 24 -6.09 1.22 11.97
C THR A 24 -5.82 2.55 11.28
N THR A 25 -4.98 3.40 11.87
CA THR A 25 -4.55 4.66 11.24
C THR A 25 -3.87 4.40 9.90
N ARG A 26 -2.87 3.50 9.87
CA ARG A 26 -2.19 3.08 8.64
C ARG A 26 -3.16 2.52 7.59
N ALA A 27 -4.15 1.73 8.00
CA ALA A 27 -5.20 1.25 7.10
C ALA A 27 -5.97 2.40 6.44
N SER A 28 -6.42 3.37 7.24
CA SER A 28 -7.18 4.51 6.74
C SER A 28 -6.35 5.43 5.81
N GLU A 29 -5.08 5.66 6.15
CA GLU A 29 -4.18 6.48 5.34
C GLU A 29 -3.76 5.75 4.07
N GLY A 30 -3.46 4.45 4.19
CA GLY A 30 -3.12 3.60 3.05
C GLY A 30 -4.27 3.56 2.05
N GLN A 31 -5.50 3.43 2.53
CA GLN A 31 -6.67 3.53 1.65
C GLN A 31 -6.72 4.88 0.92
N LYS A 32 -6.50 6.01 1.61
CA LYS A 32 -6.52 7.34 0.97
C LYS A 32 -5.43 7.50 -0.10
N ILE A 33 -4.23 6.97 0.14
CA ILE A 33 -3.09 7.08 -0.77
C ILE A 33 -3.26 6.15 -1.98
N PHE A 34 -3.68 4.91 -1.76
CA PHE A 34 -3.67 3.87 -2.79
C PHE A 34 -5.01 3.73 -3.55
N SER A 35 -6.13 4.21 -3.00
CA SER A 35 -7.43 4.15 -3.70
C SER A 35 -7.43 4.89 -5.05
N PRO A 36 -6.85 6.10 -5.19
CA PRO A 36 -6.77 6.77 -6.49
C PRO A 36 -5.94 5.99 -7.51
N ILE A 37 -4.89 5.29 -7.07
CA ILE A 37 -4.04 4.46 -7.93
C ILE A 37 -4.81 3.24 -8.44
N ALA A 38 -5.55 2.57 -7.54
CA ALA A 38 -6.40 1.45 -7.91
C ALA A 38 -7.50 1.88 -8.89
N ALA A 39 -8.16 3.01 -8.62
CA ALA A 39 -9.19 3.57 -9.50
C ALA A 39 -8.64 3.98 -10.88
N PHE A 40 -7.43 4.54 -10.92
CA PHE A 40 -6.72 4.83 -12.17
C PHE A 40 -6.48 3.56 -12.99
N LEU A 41 -5.91 2.52 -12.38
CA LEU A 41 -5.62 1.26 -13.05
C LEU A 41 -6.90 0.58 -13.59
N ASP A 42 -7.96 0.57 -12.78
CA ASP A 42 -9.24 -0.03 -13.15
C ASP A 42 -9.90 0.70 -14.34
N LYS A 43 -9.90 2.03 -14.30
CA LYS A 43 -10.37 2.87 -15.41
C LYS A 43 -9.59 2.59 -16.69
N HIS A 44 -8.27 2.56 -16.62
CA HIS A 44 -7.42 2.37 -17.81
C HIS A 44 -7.55 0.98 -18.42
N ARG A 45 -7.75 -0.06 -17.61
CA ARG A 45 -8.08 -1.41 -18.11
C ARG A 45 -9.45 -1.49 -18.77
N SER A 46 -10.40 -0.70 -18.28
CA SER A 46 -11.77 -0.67 -18.82
C SER A 46 -11.91 0.19 -20.09
N GLN A 47 -10.95 1.09 -20.37
CA GLN A 47 -11.00 2.08 -21.45
C GLN A 47 -10.01 1.80 -22.59
N THR A 48 -9.78 0.52 -22.95
CA THR A 48 -8.82 0.16 -24.00
C THR A 48 -9.45 0.00 -25.40
N THR A 49 -10.70 0.42 -25.59
CA THR A 49 -11.42 0.30 -26.85
C THR A 49 -10.75 1.10 -27.97
N GLY A 50 -10.49 0.45 -29.11
CA GLY A 50 -9.91 1.10 -30.30
C GLY A 50 -8.39 1.10 -30.37
N LEU A 51 -7.68 0.52 -29.40
CA LEU A 51 -6.23 0.34 -29.46
C LEU A 51 -5.84 -0.82 -30.37
N ALA A 52 -4.74 -0.65 -31.11
CA ALA A 52 -4.13 -1.73 -31.88
C ALA A 52 -3.67 -2.86 -30.93
N PRO A 53 -3.70 -4.14 -31.35
CA PRO A 53 -3.43 -5.29 -30.47
C PRO A 53 -2.07 -5.26 -29.76
N HIS A 54 -1.04 -4.72 -30.43
CA HIS A 54 0.31 -4.60 -29.85
C HIS A 54 0.37 -3.51 -28.76
N LEU A 55 -0.33 -2.39 -28.96
CA LEU A 55 -0.46 -1.33 -27.95
C LEU A 55 -1.28 -1.79 -26.75
N LEU A 56 -2.36 -2.52 -27.00
CA LEU A 56 -3.15 -3.15 -25.95
C LEU A 56 -2.28 -4.06 -25.10
N ARG A 57 -1.51 -4.95 -25.73
CA ARG A 57 -0.59 -5.87 -25.02
C ARG A 57 0.45 -5.13 -24.19
N ALA A 58 1.07 -4.08 -24.74
CA ALA A 58 2.06 -3.28 -24.02
C ALA A 58 1.43 -2.54 -22.82
N LEU A 59 0.24 -1.96 -23.01
CA LEU A 59 -0.49 -1.25 -21.96
C LEU A 59 -0.94 -2.19 -20.85
N THR A 60 -1.42 -3.40 -21.19
CA THR A 60 -1.76 -4.43 -20.20
C THR A 60 -0.55 -4.82 -19.37
N ALA A 61 0.59 -5.13 -20.01
CA ALA A 61 1.82 -5.48 -19.30
C ALA A 61 2.28 -4.36 -18.36
N LEU A 62 2.27 -3.11 -18.82
CA LEU A 62 2.58 -1.94 -17.98
C LEU A 62 1.61 -1.79 -16.80
N SER A 63 0.32 -2.00 -17.04
CA SER A 63 -0.71 -1.91 -15.99
C SER A 63 -0.56 -3.01 -14.94
N ASP A 64 -0.19 -4.22 -15.36
CA ASP A 64 0.08 -5.36 -14.48
C ASP A 64 1.30 -5.10 -13.60
N ASP A 65 2.39 -4.59 -14.17
CA ASP A 65 3.60 -4.21 -13.42
C ASP A 65 3.32 -3.09 -12.42
N LEU A 66 2.59 -2.05 -12.84
CA LEU A 66 2.22 -0.95 -11.96
C LEU A 66 1.30 -1.41 -10.82
N ALA A 67 0.34 -2.31 -11.10
CA ALA A 67 -0.51 -2.91 -10.08
C ALA A 67 0.32 -3.73 -9.07
N SER A 68 1.29 -4.51 -9.54
CA SER A 68 2.20 -5.29 -8.68
C SER A 68 3.05 -4.40 -7.77
N VAL A 69 3.59 -3.30 -8.30
CA VAL A 69 4.35 -2.32 -7.50
C VAL A 69 3.44 -1.66 -6.47
N ALA A 70 2.28 -1.13 -6.89
CA ALA A 70 1.34 -0.48 -5.99
C ALA A 70 0.88 -1.41 -4.85
N GLN A 71 0.60 -2.68 -5.16
CA GLN A 71 0.20 -3.68 -4.17
C GLN A 71 1.31 -3.97 -3.15
N ARG A 72 2.58 -4.06 -3.60
CA ARG A 72 3.74 -4.24 -2.70
C ARG A 72 3.90 -3.07 -1.76
N HIS A 73 3.81 -1.84 -2.28
CA HIS A 73 3.91 -0.63 -1.45
C HIS A 73 2.73 -0.50 -0.49
N PHE A 74 1.51 -0.82 -0.92
CA PHE A 74 0.33 -0.84 -0.05
C PHE A 74 0.52 -1.83 1.10
N SER A 75 0.90 -3.07 0.79
CA SER A 75 1.09 -4.14 1.79
C SER A 75 2.18 -3.78 2.80
N ALA A 76 3.29 -3.19 2.34
CA ALA A 76 4.36 -2.70 3.21
C ALA A 76 3.89 -1.55 4.12
N TYR A 77 3.17 -0.59 3.56
CA TYR A 77 2.63 0.57 4.29
C TYR A 77 1.65 0.15 5.40
N ILE A 78 0.69 -0.73 5.07
CA ILE A 78 -0.26 -1.27 6.05
C ILE A 78 0.46 -2.04 7.16
N SER A 79 1.47 -2.84 6.79
CA SER A 79 2.28 -3.61 7.74
C SER A 79 3.19 -2.75 8.62
N GLY A 80 3.30 -1.44 8.35
CA GLY A 80 4.19 -0.54 9.09
C GLY A 80 5.68 -0.79 8.79
N ILE A 81 5.99 -1.44 7.68
CA ILE A 81 7.37 -1.73 7.26
C ILE A 81 7.85 -0.53 6.43
N SER A 82 8.90 0.16 6.87
CA SER A 82 9.46 1.29 6.12
C SER A 82 9.93 0.84 4.74
N THR A 83 9.36 1.43 3.69
CA THR A 83 9.64 1.12 2.28
C THR A 83 11.08 1.43 1.85
N THR A 84 11.90 2.08 2.69
CA THR A 84 13.35 2.25 2.47
C THR A 84 14.07 0.92 2.25
N SER A 85 13.53 -0.20 2.76
CA SER A 85 14.09 -1.54 2.54
C SER A 85 13.69 -2.17 1.18
N ILE A 86 12.75 -1.57 0.45
CA ILE A 86 12.20 -2.12 -0.81
C ILE A 86 12.77 -1.40 -2.04
N LEU A 87 13.87 -0.66 -1.91
CA LEU A 87 14.56 -0.17 -3.10
C LEU A 87 15.16 -1.40 -3.82
N PRO A 88 14.77 -1.68 -5.08
CA PRO A 88 15.65 -2.45 -5.93
C PRO A 88 16.96 -1.67 -5.99
N ALA A 89 18.09 -2.34 -5.80
CA ALA A 89 19.38 -1.72 -6.07
C ALA A 89 19.32 -1.13 -7.48
N LEU A 90 19.27 0.20 -7.58
CA LEU A 90 19.54 0.92 -8.81
C LEU A 90 20.98 0.54 -9.15
N SER A 91 21.15 -0.46 -10.01
CA SER A 91 22.46 -0.85 -10.52
C SER A 91 23.15 0.41 -11.04
N PRO A 92 24.39 0.70 -10.60
CA PRO A 92 25.11 1.85 -11.13
C PRO A 92 25.24 1.66 -12.64
N SER A 93 24.79 2.68 -13.39
CA SER A 93 24.99 2.74 -14.83
C SER A 93 26.48 2.59 -15.13
N PRO A 94 26.90 1.71 -16.05
CA PRO A 94 28.29 1.71 -16.48
C PRO A 94 28.58 3.08 -17.09
N SER A 95 29.57 3.76 -16.53
CA SER A 95 30.11 5.01 -17.09
C SER A 95 30.93 4.69 -18.34
N PRO A 96 31.00 5.61 -19.32
CA PRO A 96 31.65 5.39 -20.62
C PRO A 96 33.16 5.16 -20.52
#